data_AF-A0A4R8WCP4-F1
#
_entry.id   AF-A0A4R8WCP4-F1
#
_cell.length_a   1.000
_cell.length_b   1.000
_cell.length_c   1.000
_cell.angle_alpha   90.00
_cell.angle_beta   90.00
_cell.angle_gamma   90.00
#
_symmetry.space_group_name_H-M   'P 1'
#
loop_
_entity.id
_entity.type
_entity.pdbx_description
1 polymer ?
#
loop_
_entity_poly.entity_id
_entity_poly.type
_entity_poly.pdbx_seq_one_letter_code
_entity_poly.pdbx_strand_id
1 'polypeptide(L)'
;MGVGLAAPVDPRTGLIATPGLLRGWDGVPVAEELGSRLHRPVFVDNEANLGALGEYRMGAAQGVRQAAYLRLSHGVGAGLIVDGRVYRGGSGKAGEIGHLTLDEHGLVCRAATAAAWKPWWEPPRWPRSSPAATAR
;
A
#
# COMPACT_ATOMS: atom_id res chain seq x y z
N MET A 1 -20.38 1.99 2.91
CA MET A 1 -19.35 2.81 2.23
C MET A 1 -18.04 2.06 2.33
N GLY A 2 -17.25 1.99 1.25
CA GLY A 2 -15.90 1.41 1.28
C GLY A 2 -14.85 2.51 1.38
N VAL A 3 -13.82 2.32 2.20
CA VAL A 3 -12.70 3.25 2.38
C VAL A 3 -11.39 2.51 2.16
N GLY A 4 -10.60 2.97 1.19
CA GLY A 4 -9.25 2.46 0.95
C GLY A 4 -8.23 3.23 1.77
N LEU A 5 -7.43 2.53 2.56
CA LEU A 5 -6.30 3.09 3.29
C LEU A 5 -5.00 2.80 2.54
N ALA A 6 -4.08 3.76 2.57
CA ALA A 6 -2.68 3.56 2.18
C ALA A 6 -1.90 2.81 3.28
N ALA A 7 -2.49 1.73 3.81
CA ALA A 7 -1.95 0.91 4.88
C ALA A 7 -2.61 -0.48 4.88
N PRO A 8 -1.90 -1.54 5.30
CA PRO A 8 -2.49 -2.85 5.53
C PRO A 8 -3.44 -2.81 6.73
N VAL A 9 -4.56 -3.52 6.64
CA VAL A 9 -5.58 -3.63 7.68
C VAL A 9 -5.62 -5.07 8.18
N ASP A 10 -5.48 -5.29 9.49
CA ASP A 10 -5.54 -6.62 10.07
C ASP A 10 -7.00 -7.11 10.04
N PRO A 11 -7.31 -8.20 9.33
CA PRO A 11 -8.69 -8.68 9.20
C PRO A 11 -9.30 -9.17 10.52
N ARG A 12 -8.48 -9.41 11.56
CA ARG A 12 -8.94 -9.88 12.87
C ARG A 12 -9.38 -8.74 13.78
N THR A 13 -8.75 -7.57 13.65
CA THR A 13 -9.00 -6.42 14.52
C THR A 13 -9.67 -5.26 13.80
N GLY A 14 -9.60 -5.20 12.47
CA GLY A 14 -10.05 -4.05 11.69
C GLY A 14 -9.16 -2.80 11.82
N LEU A 15 -8.01 -2.94 12.49
CA LEU A 15 -7.05 -1.85 12.73
C LEU A 15 -5.92 -1.89 11.69
N ILE A 16 -5.17 -0.79 11.59
CA ILE A 16 -3.95 -0.75 10.79
C ILE A 16 -2.95 -1.78 11.33
N ALA A 17 -2.49 -2.67 10.46
CA ALA A 17 -1.65 -3.82 10.83
C ALA A 17 -0.19 -3.46 11.07
N THR A 18 0.26 -2.29 10.61
CA THR A 18 1.64 -1.82 10.75
C THR A 18 1.66 -0.54 11.57
N PRO A 19 2.03 -0.62 12.87
CA PRO A 19 2.15 0.54 13.73
C PRO A 19 3.11 1.59 13.17
N GLY A 20 2.79 2.87 13.36
CA GLY A 20 3.58 4.01 12.93
C GLY A 20 3.55 4.30 11.42
N LEU A 21 2.88 3.47 10.61
CA LEU A 21 2.81 3.67 9.17
C LEU A 21 2.00 4.93 8.81
N LEU A 22 0.84 5.12 9.44
CA LEU A 22 0.03 6.33 9.34
C LEU A 22 0.14 7.09 10.66
N ARG A 23 0.80 8.26 10.63
CA ARG A 23 1.06 9.08 11.81
C ARG A 23 -0.24 9.42 12.55
N GLY A 24 -0.37 8.94 13.78
CA GLY A 24 -1.51 9.23 14.66
C GLY A 24 -2.72 8.32 14.47
N TRP A 25 -2.60 7.27 13.66
CA TRP A 25 -3.70 6.33 13.38
C TRP A 25 -3.54 4.97 14.07
N ASP A 26 -2.46 4.80 14.85
CA ASP A 26 -2.23 3.57 15.61
C ASP A 26 -3.40 3.33 16.58
N GLY A 27 -3.98 2.14 16.50
CA GLY A 27 -5.13 1.76 17.35
C GLY A 27 -6.46 2.44 16.99
N VAL A 28 -6.53 3.25 15.93
CA VAL A 28 -7.78 3.95 15.55
C VAL A 28 -8.71 2.98 14.80
N PRO A 29 -9.95 2.73 15.30
CA PRO A 29 -10.93 1.90 14.61
C PRO A 29 -11.63 2.71 13.51
N VAL A 30 -10.93 2.93 12.40
CA VAL A 30 -11.35 3.84 11.31
C VAL A 30 -12.79 3.57 10.82
N ALA A 31 -13.16 2.29 10.68
CA ALA A 31 -14.50 1.90 10.24
C ALA A 31 -15.59 2.36 11.21
N GLU A 32 -15.35 2.19 12.51
CA GLU A 32 -16.28 2.57 13.58
C GLU A 32 -16.38 4.09 13.71
N GLU A 33 -15.23 4.78 13.72
CA GLU A 33 -15.17 6.24 13.85
C GLU A 33 -15.92 6.93 12.70
N LEU A 34 -15.65 6.49 11.46
CA LEU A 34 -16.36 7.01 10.29
C LEU A 34 -17.83 6.58 10.28
N GLY A 35 -18.11 5.34 10.69
CA GLY A 35 -19.47 4.81 10.73
C GLY A 35 -20.37 5.58 11.69
N SER A 36 -19.87 5.94 12.87
CA SER A 36 -20.56 6.75 13.86
C SER A 36 -20.82 8.17 13.34
N ARG A 37 -19.81 8.82 12.75
CA ARG A 37 -19.94 10.20 12.25
C ARG A 37 -20.88 10.31 11.05
N LEU A 38 -20.84 9.30 10.16
CA LEU A 38 -21.62 9.28 8.92
C LEU A 38 -22.98 8.60 9.08
N HIS A 39 -23.26 8.00 10.24
CA HIS A 39 -24.48 7.24 10.54
C HIS A 39 -24.76 6.12 9.51
N ARG A 40 -23.70 5.45 9.03
CA ARG A 40 -23.78 4.42 7.98
C ARG A 40 -22.70 3.35 8.15
N PRO A 41 -22.93 2.11 7.70
CA PRO A 41 -21.89 1.09 7.69
C PRO A 41 -20.68 1.49 6.82
N VAL A 42 -19.48 1.39 7.39
CA VAL A 42 -18.20 1.65 6.73
C VAL A 42 -17.36 0.38 6.76
N PHE A 43 -16.76 0.04 5.61
CA PHE A 43 -15.81 -1.06 5.47
C PHE A 43 -14.48 -0.48 5.03
N VAL A 44 -13.40 -0.96 5.65
CA VAL A 44 -12.05 -0.43 5.44
C VAL A 44 -11.15 -1.56 4.97
N ASP A 45 -10.29 -1.27 4.00
CA ASP A 45 -9.26 -2.21 3.53
C ASP A 45 -8.08 -1.42 2.97
N ASN A 46 -6.99 -2.13 2.65
CA ASN A 46 -5.89 -1.59 1.87
C ASN A 46 -6.40 -1.15 0.47
N GLU A 47 -5.90 -0.02 -0.02
CA GLU A 47 -6.32 0.54 -1.30
C GLU A 47 -6.03 -0.36 -2.52
N ALA A 48 -4.93 -1.13 -2.52
CA ALA A 48 -4.62 -2.09 -3.58
C ALA A 48 -5.59 -3.29 -3.54
N ASN A 49 -6.00 -3.73 -2.35
CA ASN A 49 -7.05 -4.75 -2.20
C ASN A 49 -8.38 -4.27 -2.77
N LEU A 50 -8.77 -3.01 -2.53
CA LEU A 50 -9.99 -2.45 -3.11
C LEU A 50 -9.87 -2.23 -4.62
N GLY A 51 -8.69 -1.88 -5.12
CA GLY A 51 -8.40 -1.84 -6.56
C GLY A 51 -8.61 -3.22 -7.21
N ALA A 52 -8.02 -4.27 -6.61
CA ALA A 52 -8.23 -5.65 -7.06
C ALA A 52 -9.70 -6.06 -7.03
N LEU A 53 -10.43 -5.69 -5.97
CA LEU A 53 -11.85 -5.97 -5.85
C LEU A 53 -12.67 -5.24 -6.94
N GLY A 54 -12.31 -4.01 -7.27
CA GLY A 54 -12.92 -3.25 -8.36
C GLY A 54 -12.73 -3.94 -9.71
N GLU A 55 -11.47 -4.28 -10.04
CA GLU A 55 -11.14 -4.99 -11.28
C GLU A 55 -11.80 -6.37 -11.35
N TYR A 56 -11.88 -7.09 -10.23
CA TYR A 56 -12.54 -8.39 -10.15
C TYR A 56 -14.06 -8.30 -10.39
N ARG A 57 -14.70 -7.25 -9.86
CA ARG A 57 -16.16 -7.11 -9.97
C ARG A 57 -16.61 -6.52 -11.29
N MET A 58 -15.86 -5.56 -11.83
CA MET A 58 -16.33 -4.71 -12.93
C MET A 58 -15.25 -4.33 -13.95
N GLY A 59 -14.04 -4.89 -13.83
CA GLY A 59 -12.91 -4.55 -14.70
C GLY A 59 -12.24 -5.76 -15.32
N ALA A 60 -10.93 -5.65 -15.50
CA ALA A 60 -10.15 -6.61 -16.29
C ALA A 60 -10.05 -8.02 -15.65
N ALA A 61 -10.38 -8.15 -14.37
CA ALA A 61 -10.33 -9.42 -13.64
C ALA A 61 -11.71 -10.07 -13.46
N GLN A 62 -12.74 -9.64 -14.20
CA GLN A 62 -14.04 -10.31 -14.18
C GLN A 62 -13.96 -11.76 -14.66
N GLY A 63 -14.60 -12.68 -13.94
CA GLY A 63 -14.71 -14.09 -14.31
C GLY A 63 -13.48 -14.96 -14.01
N VAL A 64 -12.35 -14.39 -13.61
CA VAL A 64 -11.16 -15.17 -13.22
C VAL A 64 -11.14 -15.46 -11.71
N ARG A 65 -10.65 -16.64 -11.31
CA ARG A 65 -10.55 -17.00 -9.88
C ARG A 65 -9.24 -16.56 -9.23
N GLN A 66 -8.23 -16.26 -10.03
CA GLN A 66 -6.89 -15.92 -9.60
C GLN A 66 -6.47 -14.66 -10.35
N ALA A 67 -6.12 -13.60 -9.63
CA ALA A 67 -5.64 -12.36 -10.23
C ALA A 67 -4.71 -11.61 -9.28
N ALA A 68 -3.79 -10.85 -9.83
CA ALA A 68 -2.97 -9.90 -9.09
C ALA A 68 -3.16 -8.52 -9.72
N TYR A 69 -3.59 -7.56 -8.91
CA TYR A 69 -3.67 -6.15 -9.26
C TYR A 69 -2.44 -5.44 -8.72
N LEU A 70 -1.70 -4.74 -9.57
CA LEU A 70 -0.54 -3.97 -9.16
C LEU A 70 -0.88 -2.48 -9.14
N ARG A 71 -0.82 -1.86 -7.96
CA ARG A 71 -0.97 -0.41 -7.80
C ARG A 71 0.40 0.24 -7.91
N LEU A 72 0.66 0.93 -9.01
CA LEU A 72 1.91 1.67 -9.25
C LEU A 72 1.63 3.18 -9.18
N SER A 73 1.73 3.76 -7.99
CA SER A 73 1.49 5.20 -7.76
C SER A 73 2.51 5.75 -6.75
N HIS A 74 2.10 6.65 -5.86
CA HIS A 74 2.94 7.21 -4.77
C HIS A 74 3.63 6.13 -3.93
N GLY A 75 3.00 4.96 -3.80
CA GLY A 75 3.61 3.74 -3.29
C GLY A 75 3.22 2.55 -4.15
N VAL A 76 3.96 1.45 -3.97
CA VAL A 76 3.75 0.21 -4.71
C VAL A 76 3.11 -0.83 -3.81
N GLY A 77 2.01 -1.41 -4.27
CA GLY A 77 1.29 -2.46 -3.56
C GLY A 77 0.59 -3.37 -4.54
N ALA A 78 0.15 -4.53 -4.04
CA ALA A 78 -0.60 -5.50 -4.81
C ALA A 78 -1.87 -5.88 -4.06
N GLY A 79 -2.98 -5.99 -4.79
CA GLY A 79 -4.17 -6.66 -4.31
C GLY A 79 -4.27 -8.04 -4.96
N LEU A 80 -4.50 -9.07 -4.16
CA LEU A 80 -4.52 -10.46 -4.63
C LEU A 80 -5.94 -10.99 -4.61
N ILE A 81 -6.41 -11.57 -5.72
CA ILE A 81 -7.62 -12.37 -5.78
C ILE A 81 -7.21 -13.84 -5.79
N VAL A 82 -7.62 -14.59 -4.78
CA VAL A 82 -7.40 -16.03 -4.67
C VAL A 82 -8.75 -16.70 -4.43
N ASP A 83 -9.09 -17.67 -5.26
CA ASP A 83 -10.39 -18.36 -5.26
C ASP A 83 -11.57 -17.39 -5.30
N GLY A 84 -11.45 -16.35 -6.13
CA GLY A 84 -12.49 -15.32 -6.32
C GLY A 84 -12.68 -14.39 -5.12
N ARG A 85 -11.72 -14.34 -4.19
CA ARG A 85 -11.78 -13.49 -3.00
C ARG A 85 -10.49 -12.70 -2.83
N VAL A 86 -10.61 -11.48 -2.29
CA VAL A 86 -9.44 -10.72 -1.87
C VAL A 86 -8.68 -11.49 -0.79
N TYR A 87 -7.42 -11.81 -1.06
CA TYR A 87 -6.51 -12.51 -0.17
C TYR A 87 -5.67 -11.51 0.61
N ARG A 88 -5.85 -11.48 1.93
CA ARG A 88 -5.22 -10.51 2.85
C ARG A 88 -4.03 -11.10 3.63
N GLY A 89 -3.82 -12.41 3.53
CA GLY A 89 -2.88 -13.15 4.39
C GLY A 89 -3.31 -13.18 5.86
N GLY A 90 -2.49 -13.81 6.71
CA GLY A 90 -2.83 -14.03 8.13
C GLY A 90 -2.85 -12.77 9.00
N SER A 91 -2.11 -11.72 8.60
CA SER A 91 -1.98 -10.45 9.35
C SER A 91 -2.46 -9.23 8.57
N GLY A 92 -3.11 -9.41 7.42
CA GLY A 92 -3.59 -8.29 6.60
C GLY A 92 -2.55 -7.62 5.72
N LYS A 93 -1.31 -8.12 5.70
CA LYS A 93 -0.15 -7.54 5.01
C LYS A 93 0.18 -8.20 3.66
N ALA A 94 -0.67 -9.11 3.16
CA ALA A 94 -0.43 -9.67 1.84
C ALA A 94 -0.47 -8.57 0.79
N GLY A 95 0.48 -8.60 -0.15
CA GLY A 95 0.54 -7.63 -1.22
C GLY A 95 1.27 -6.32 -0.89
N GLU A 96 1.88 -6.20 0.30
CA GLU A 96 2.79 -5.10 0.66
C GLU A 96 4.16 -5.19 -0.05
N ILE A 97 4.13 -5.42 -1.37
CA ILE A 97 5.30 -5.72 -2.22
C ILE A 97 6.25 -4.52 -2.38
N GLY A 98 5.77 -3.30 -2.13
CA GLY A 98 6.60 -2.09 -2.12
C GLY A 98 7.66 -2.09 -1.03
N HIS A 99 7.52 -2.97 -0.02
CA HIS A 99 8.44 -3.11 1.10
C HIS A 99 9.43 -4.27 0.95
N LEU A 100 9.39 -5.00 -0.17
CA LEU A 100 10.38 -6.03 -0.46
C LEU A 100 11.75 -5.39 -0.73
N THR A 101 12.79 -5.99 -0.17
CA THR A 101 14.17 -5.61 -0.48
C THR A 101 14.55 -6.12 -1.85
N LEU A 102 14.86 -5.18 -2.75
CA LEU A 102 15.33 -5.47 -4.10
C LEU A 102 16.84 -5.26 -4.26
N ASP A 103 17.42 -4.39 -3.42
CA ASP A 103 18.83 -4.05 -3.40
C ASP A 103 19.25 -3.89 -1.93
N GLU A 104 20.18 -4.71 -1.47
CA GLU A 104 20.71 -4.68 -0.10
C GLU A 104 21.50 -3.41 0.22
N HIS A 105 21.92 -2.68 -0.82
CA HIS A 105 22.61 -1.39 -0.72
C HIS A 105 21.69 -0.20 -1.04
N GLY A 106 20.38 -0.44 -1.23
CA GLY A 106 19.41 0.58 -1.59
C GLY A 106 19.03 1.56 -0.47
N LEU A 107 18.03 2.39 -0.73
CA LEU A 107 17.51 3.36 0.25
C LEU A 107 16.67 2.66 1.33
N VAL A 108 16.98 2.93 2.60
CA VAL A 108 16.22 2.41 3.75
C VAL A 108 14.76 2.84 3.70
N CYS A 109 13.85 1.87 3.74
CA CYS A 109 12.43 2.13 3.89
C CYS A 109 12.10 2.53 5.32
N ARG A 110 11.19 3.48 5.53
CA ARG A 110 10.68 3.76 6.89
C ARG A 110 9.89 2.61 7.50
N ALA A 111 9.28 1.75 6.69
CA ALA A 111 8.40 0.68 7.14
C ALA A 111 9.00 -0.74 7.01
N ALA A 112 10.21 -0.87 6.45
CA ALA A 112 10.93 -2.13 6.36
C ALA A 112 12.31 -2.00 7.02
N THR A 113 12.82 -3.09 7.59
CA THR A 113 14.13 -3.15 8.25
C THR A 113 15.32 -3.07 7.28
N ALA A 114 15.06 -3.10 5.97
CA ALA A 114 16.06 -2.97 4.91
C ALA A 114 15.48 -2.18 3.72
N ALA A 115 16.35 -1.82 2.78
CA ALA A 115 16.04 -0.92 1.69
C ALA A 115 14.84 -1.37 0.85
N ALA A 116 13.89 -0.46 0.62
CA ALA A 116 12.70 -0.71 -0.20
C ALA A 116 12.83 -0.05 -1.57
N TRP A 117 11.83 -0.31 -2.41
CA TRP A 117 11.66 0.22 -3.75
C TRP A 117 12.21 1.64 -3.93
N LYS A 118 13.28 1.77 -4.73
CA LYS A 118 13.55 3.00 -5.47
C LYS A 118 12.69 2.96 -6.73
N PRO A 119 11.79 3.93 -6.98
CA PRO A 119 10.95 3.89 -8.16
C PRO A 119 11.81 3.96 -9.43
N TRP A 120 11.72 2.95 -10.30
CA TRP A 120 12.45 2.88 -11.58
C TRP A 120 12.07 4.01 -12.55
N TRP A 121 10.94 4.69 -12.33
CA TRP A 121 10.48 5.83 -13.12
C TRP A 121 11.00 7.18 -12.60
N GLU A 122 11.59 7.23 -11.40
CA GLU A 122 12.33 8.43 -10.98
C GLU A 122 13.62 8.51 -11.79
N PRO A 123 13.86 9.59 -12.57
CA PRO A 123 15.12 9.76 -13.26
C PRO A 123 16.28 9.73 -12.24
N PRO A 124 17.46 9.22 -12.61
CA PRO A 124 18.62 9.24 -11.74
C PRO A 124 18.86 10.68 -11.27
N ARG A 125 18.97 10.88 -9.95
CA ARG A 125 19.44 12.16 -9.40
C ARG A 125 20.92 12.27 -9.77
N TRP A 126 21.20 12.89 -10.91
CA TRP A 126 22.56 13.29 -11.26
C TRP A 126 23.08 14.23 -10.15
N PRO A 127 24.29 14.01 -9.60
CA PRO A 127 24.87 14.97 -8.67
C PRO A 127 24.93 16.31 -9.39
N ARG A 128 24.26 17.33 -8.84
CA ARG A 128 24.39 18.69 -9.36
C ARG A 128 25.87 19.01 -9.33
N SER A 129 26.48 19.20 -10.50
CA SER A 129 27.81 19.75 -10.58
C SER A 129 27.77 21.09 -9.86
N SER A 130 28.57 21.23 -8.81
CA SER A 130 28.83 22.55 -8.21
C SER A 130 29.28 23.47 -9.34
N PRO A 131 28.75 24.71 -9.45
CA PRO A 131 29.37 25.68 -10.33
C PRO A 131 30.81 25.85 -9.85
N ALA A 132 31.76 25.65 -10.76
CA ALA A 132 33.16 25.94 -10.53
C ALA A 132 33.26 27.36 -9.95
N ALA A 133 33.94 27.47 -8.81
CA ALA A 133 34.38 28.76 -8.28
C ALA A 133 35.22 29.42 -9.38
N THR A 134 34.71 30.51 -9.94
CA THR A 134 35.46 31.38 -10.83
C THR A 134 36.61 32.00 -10.05
N ALA A 135 37.82 31.75 -10.54
CA ALA A 135 39.04 32.38 -10.08
C ALA A 135 38.96 33.91 -10.18
N ARG A 136 39.49 34.58 -9.17
CA ARG A 136 40.13 35.90 -9.26
C ARG A 136 41.42 35.84 -8.46
#